data_AF-A0A4P5QK50-F1
#
_entry.id   AF-A0A4P5QK50-F1
#
_cell.length_a   1.000
_cell.length_b   1.000
_cell.length_c   1.000
_cell.angle_alpha   90.00
_cell.angle_beta   90.00
_cell.angle_gamma   90.00
#
_symmetry.space_group_name_H-M   'P 1'
#
loop_
_entity.id
_entity.type
_entity.pdbx_description
1 polymer ?
#
loop_
_entity_poly.entity_id
_entity_poly.type
_entity_poly.pdbx_seq_one_letter_code
_entity_poly.pdbx_strand_id
1 'polypeptide(L)'
;MAKNSEAPNGQTFETAIGRLEGLVEEMEREDLPLERLIVNYEEGIKLVKTCQQKLAEAEKKIEIIRRQADADPELKAFDPEAKADSPAPARKAAPGPRDANLF
;
A
#
# COMPACT_ATOMS: atom_id res chain seq x y z
N MET A 1 0.52 -4.91 19.34
CA MET A 1 -0.21 -3.72 18.87
C MET A 1 0.81 -2.76 18.28
N ALA A 2 0.90 -2.71 16.94
CA ALA A 2 1.85 -1.84 16.24
C ALA A 2 1.35 -0.40 16.31
N LYS A 3 2.08 0.45 17.02
CA LYS A 3 1.91 1.90 17.01
C LYS A 3 2.37 2.39 15.63
N ASN A 4 1.42 2.55 14.71
CA ASN A 4 1.71 3.08 13.37
C ASN A 4 2.07 4.57 13.51
N SER A 5 3.06 4.98 12.76
CA SER A 5 3.77 6.25 12.86
C SER A 5 2.87 7.46 12.55
N GLU A 6 2.24 8.05 13.57
CA GLU A 6 1.74 9.41 13.47
C GLU A 6 2.93 10.36 13.68
N ALA A 7 3.34 11.02 12.58
CA ALA A 7 4.28 12.12 12.67
C ALA A 7 3.67 13.22 13.55
N PRO A 8 4.40 13.74 14.56
CA PRO A 8 3.90 14.83 15.36
C PRO A 8 3.89 16.10 14.49
N ASN A 9 2.74 16.79 14.46
CA ASN A 9 2.54 18.15 13.92
C ASN A 9 2.23 18.34 12.42
N GLY A 10 1.84 17.30 11.67
CA GLY A 10 1.34 17.47 10.30
C GLY A 10 -0.11 17.00 10.13
N GLN A 11 -0.98 17.82 9.55
CA GLN A 11 -2.33 17.39 9.15
C GLN A 11 -2.20 16.18 8.19
N THR A 12 -2.90 15.08 8.50
CA THR A 12 -2.95 13.90 7.62
C THR A 12 -3.86 14.18 6.41
N PHE A 13 -3.73 13.39 5.34
CA PHE A 13 -4.63 13.48 4.20
C PHE A 13 -6.09 13.27 4.61
N GLU A 14 -6.38 12.21 5.38
CA GLU A 14 -7.74 11.88 5.85
C GLU A 14 -8.35 13.00 6.69
N THR A 15 -7.56 13.63 7.57
CA THR A 15 -8.04 14.77 8.35
C THR A 15 -8.29 16.00 7.48
N ALA A 16 -7.42 16.28 6.50
CA ALA A 16 -7.55 17.44 5.62
C ALA A 16 -8.76 17.31 4.68
N ILE A 17 -8.97 16.13 4.09
CA ILE A 17 -10.11 15.88 3.19
C ILE A 17 -11.43 15.89 3.97
N GLY A 18 -11.49 15.27 5.15
CA GLY A 18 -12.70 15.30 5.98
C GLY A 18 -13.07 16.72 6.45
N ARG A 19 -12.07 17.57 6.74
CA ARG A 19 -12.35 18.99 7.04
C ARG A 19 -12.84 19.75 5.81
N LEU A 20 -12.30 19.46 4.62
CA LEU A 20 -12.72 20.10 3.38
C LEU A 20 -14.18 19.74 3.04
N GLU A 21 -14.56 18.47 3.20
CA GLU A 21 -15.93 18.00 3.01
C GLU A 21 -16.91 18.73 3.95
N GLY A 22 -16.59 18.79 5.26
CA GLY A 22 -17.42 19.54 6.20
C GLY A 22 -17.50 21.04 5.89
N LEU A 23 -16.43 21.63 5.35
CA LEU A 23 -16.45 23.02 4.88
C LEU A 23 -17.40 23.23 3.71
N VAL A 24 -17.43 22.30 2.75
CA VAL A 24 -18.36 22.35 1.63
C VAL A 24 -19.80 22.23 2.14
N GLU A 25 -20.07 21.30 3.05
CA GLU A 25 -21.40 21.17 3.68
C GLU A 25 -21.83 22.47 4.39
N GLU A 26 -20.92 23.14 5.09
CA GLU A 26 -21.19 24.44 5.71
C GLU A 26 -21.49 25.54 4.66
N MET A 27 -20.78 25.52 3.52
CA MET A 27 -20.93 26.49 2.42
C MET A 27 -22.21 26.32 1.61
N GLU A 28 -22.82 25.13 1.62
CA GLU A 28 -24.08 24.84 0.93
C GLU A 28 -25.33 25.33 1.67
N ARG A 29 -25.16 25.83 2.90
CA ARG A 29 -26.27 26.38 3.70
C ARG A 29 -26.77 27.70 3.15
N GLU A 30 -28.08 27.80 2.92
CA GLU A 30 -28.75 29.00 2.39
C GLU A 30 -28.59 30.25 3.27
N ASP A 31 -28.31 30.08 4.56
CA ASP A 31 -28.21 31.14 5.56
C ASP A 31 -26.76 31.55 5.91
N LEU A 32 -25.76 31.14 5.12
CA LEU A 32 -24.36 31.46 5.41
C LEU A 32 -24.03 32.95 5.12
N PRO A 33 -23.56 33.74 6.11
CA PRO A 33 -23.15 35.12 5.88
C PRO A 33 -21.96 35.21 4.92
N LEU A 34 -21.89 36.27 4.12
CA LEU A 34 -20.83 36.47 3.12
C LEU A 34 -19.42 36.45 3.76
N GLU A 35 -19.26 37.06 4.93
CA GLU A 35 -17.98 37.08 5.64
C GLU A 35 -17.53 35.67 6.03
N ARG A 36 -18.49 34.80 6.39
CA ARG A 36 -18.22 33.37 6.68
C ARG A 36 -17.86 32.61 5.41
N LEU A 37 -18.55 32.88 4.30
CA LEU A 37 -18.24 32.25 3.01
C LEU A 37 -16.80 32.54 2.56
N ILE A 38 -16.33 33.77 2.75
CA ILE A 38 -14.94 34.16 2.41
C ILE A 38 -13.93 33.39 3.28
N VAL A 39 -14.16 33.33 4.59
CA VAL A 39 -13.28 32.60 5.51
C VAL A 39 -13.25 31.11 5.16
N ASN A 40 -14.42 30.52 4.91
CA ASN A 40 -14.57 29.12 4.53
C ASN A 40 -13.85 28.80 3.22
N TYR A 41 -13.94 29.70 2.23
CA TYR A 41 -13.23 29.59 0.96
C TYR A 41 -11.70 29.64 1.14
N GLU A 42 -11.18 30.57 1.94
CA GLU A 42 -9.75 30.65 2.23
C GLU A 42 -9.21 29.40 2.94
N GLU A 43 -9.97 28.86 3.89
CA GLU A 43 -9.62 27.61 4.55
C GLU A 43 -9.67 26.44 3.56
N GLY A 44 -10.70 26.36 2.72
CA GLY A 44 -10.83 25.35 1.66
C GLY A 44 -9.63 25.32 0.72
N ILE A 45 -9.14 26.49 0.28
CA ILE A 45 -7.94 26.58 -0.57
C ILE A 45 -6.69 26.05 0.13
N LYS A 46 -6.54 26.28 1.44
CA LYS A 46 -5.42 25.75 2.21
C LYS A 46 -5.50 24.23 2.31
N LEU A 47 -6.67 23.68 2.60
CA LEU A 47 -6.90 22.24 2.69
C LEU A 47 -6.65 21.53 1.35
N VAL A 48 -7.14 22.08 0.24
CA VAL A 48 -6.88 21.54 -1.10
C VAL A 48 -5.37 21.46 -1.38
N LYS A 49 -4.62 22.52 -1.05
CA LYS A 49 -3.15 22.51 -1.20
C LYS A 49 -2.50 21.43 -0.34
N THR A 50 -2.94 21.27 0.91
CA THR A 50 -2.44 20.22 1.80
C THR A 50 -2.72 18.82 1.22
N CYS A 51 -3.94 18.58 0.73
CA CYS A 51 -4.28 17.30 0.10
C CYS A 51 -3.40 17.01 -1.12
N GLN A 52 -3.23 17.99 -2.01
CA GLN A 52 -2.37 17.86 -3.19
C GLN A 52 -0.91 17.56 -2.82
N GLN A 53 -0.37 18.23 -1.80
CA GLN A 53 0.98 17.95 -1.31
C GLN A 53 1.12 16.52 -0.79
N LYS A 54 0.13 16.03 -0.03
CA LYS A 54 0.16 14.65 0.49
C LYS A 54 0.05 13.60 -0.61
N LEU A 55 -0.77 13.85 -1.63
CA LEU A 55 -0.84 12.97 -2.80
C LEU A 55 0.48 12.94 -3.57
N ALA A 56 1.12 14.10 -3.80
CA ALA A 56 2.41 14.18 -4.46
C ALA A 56 3.53 13.48 -3.67
N GLU A 57 3.55 13.62 -2.35
CA GLU A 57 4.47 12.89 -1.46
C GLU A 57 4.28 11.37 -1.58
N ALA A 58 3.03 10.90 -1.60
CA ALA A 58 2.70 9.49 -1.75
C ALA A 58 3.11 8.94 -3.12
N GLU A 59 2.80 9.64 -4.20
CA GLU A 59 3.18 9.26 -5.57
C GLU A 59 4.69 9.11 -5.71
N LYS A 60 5.46 10.09 -5.22
CA LYS A 60 6.93 10.03 -5.23
C LYS A 60 7.45 8.82 -4.45
N LYS A 61 6.83 8.49 -3.32
CA LYS A 61 7.23 7.33 -2.51
C LYS A 61 6.96 6.02 -3.25
N ILE A 62 5.81 5.90 -3.92
CA ILE A 62 5.48 4.73 -4.76
C ILE A 62 6.49 4.59 -5.90
N GLU A 63 6.85 5.69 -6.55
CA GLU A 63 7.83 5.68 -7.64
C GLU A 63 9.21 5.18 -7.17
N ILE A 64 9.67 5.63 -5.99
CA ILE A 64 10.93 5.17 -5.40
C ILE A 64 10.88 3.66 -5.12
N ILE A 65 9.79 3.17 -4.50
CA ILE A 65 9.62 1.74 -4.20
C ILE A 65 9.64 0.91 -5.49
N ARG A 66 8.94 1.38 -6.54
CA ARG A 66 8.92 0.70 -7.83
C ARG A 66 10.32 0.60 -8.45
N ARG A 67 11.06 1.71 -8.48
CA ARG A 67 12.43 1.73 -9.03
C ARG A 67 13.37 0.82 -8.24
N GLN A 68 13.20 0.72 -6.92
CA GLN A 68 13.96 -0.21 -6.08
C GLN A 68 13.63 -1.67 -6.39
N ALA A 69 12.34 -2.01 -6.51
CA ALA A 69 11.91 -3.35 -6.90
C ALA A 69 12.41 -3.76 -8.30
N ASP A 70 12.49 -2.81 -9.23
CA ASP A 70 13.03 -3.07 -10.57
C ASP A 70 14.56 -3.32 -10.55
N ALA A 71 15.27 -2.69 -9.62
CA ALA A 71 16.73 -2.77 -9.46
C ALA A 71 17.19 -3.96 -8.59
N ASP A 72 16.29 -4.53 -7.78
CA ASP A 72 16.60 -5.66 -6.89
C ASP A 72 16.16 -7.00 -7.51
N PRO A 73 17.10 -7.87 -7.93
CA PRO A 73 16.78 -9.17 -8.51
C PRO A 73 16.14 -10.15 -7.51
N GLU A 74 16.27 -9.97 -6.18
CA GLU A 74 15.59 -10.82 -5.19
C GLU A 74 14.09 -10.49 -5.09
N LEU A 75 13.69 -9.22 -5.25
CA LEU A 75 12.28 -8.82 -5.26
C LEU A 75 11.55 -9.30 -6.53
N LYS A 76 12.26 -9.43 -7.66
CA LYS A 76 11.75 -10.06 -8.90
C LYS A 76 11.51 -11.57 -8.77
N ALA A 77 12.17 -12.24 -7.82
CA ALA A 77 12.09 -13.69 -7.66
C ALA A 77 10.89 -14.15 -6.82
N PHE A 78 10.07 -13.23 -6.30
CA PHE A 78 8.84 -13.61 -5.60
C PHE A 78 7.76 -13.99 -6.62
N ASP A 79 7.77 -15.26 -7.01
CA ASP A 79 6.67 -15.91 -7.72
C ASP A 79 5.65 -16.44 -6.70
N PRO A 80 4.49 -15.78 -6.48
CA PRO A 80 3.46 -16.27 -5.57
C PRO A 80 2.79 -17.56 -6.07
N GLU A 81 3.05 -17.98 -7.32
CA GLU A 81 2.55 -19.22 -7.93
C GLU A 81 3.61 -20.32 -8.04
N ALA A 82 4.80 -20.16 -7.43
CA ALA A 82 5.73 -21.25 -7.21
C ALA A 82 5.11 -22.23 -6.19
N LYS A 83 4.18 -23.04 -6.68
CA LYS A 83 3.64 -24.24 -6.04
C LYS A 83 4.80 -24.92 -5.35
N ALA A 84 4.64 -25.12 -4.05
CA ALA A 84 5.43 -26.03 -3.25
C ALA A 84 5.27 -27.45 -3.83
N ASP A 85 5.93 -27.74 -4.94
CA ASP A 85 6.08 -29.09 -5.44
C ASP A 85 7.14 -29.74 -4.56
N SER A 86 6.66 -30.41 -3.52
CA SER A 86 7.50 -31.25 -2.68
C SER A 86 8.15 -32.31 -3.58
N PRO A 87 9.48 -32.44 -3.60
CA PRO A 87 10.08 -33.61 -4.23
C PRO A 87 9.77 -34.82 -3.33
N ALA A 88 8.79 -35.63 -3.74
CA ALA A 88 8.56 -36.94 -3.17
C ALA A 88 9.87 -37.76 -3.24
N PRO A 89 10.35 -38.36 -2.14
CA PRO A 89 11.61 -39.07 -2.17
C PRO A 89 11.48 -40.36 -3.00
N ALA A 90 12.24 -40.43 -4.09
CA ALA A 90 12.40 -41.62 -4.92
C ALA A 90 12.96 -42.78 -4.07
N ARG A 91 12.11 -43.76 -3.74
CA ARG A 91 12.57 -45.05 -3.23
C ARG A 91 13.13 -45.85 -4.40
N LYS A 92 14.46 -45.99 -4.44
CA LYS A 92 15.15 -46.94 -5.34
C LYS A 92 14.66 -48.35 -5.06
N ALA A 93 14.10 -49.01 -6.07
CA ALA A 93 13.85 -50.45 -6.04
C ALA A 93 15.19 -51.19 -6.01
N ALA A 94 15.40 -52.01 -4.99
CA ALA A 94 16.50 -52.95 -4.91
C ALA A 94 16.28 -54.13 -5.88
N PRO A 95 17.30 -54.65 -6.58
CA PRO A 95 17.17 -55.92 -7.29
C PRO A 95 17.24 -57.08 -6.28
N GLY A 96 16.22 -57.94 -6.30
CA GLY A 96 16.13 -59.13 -5.44
C GLY A 96 17.21 -60.18 -5.72
N PRO A 97 17.52 -61.07 -4.76
CA PRO A 97 18.60 -62.03 -4.87
C PRO A 97 18.23 -63.26 -5.73
N ARG A 98 19.18 -63.60 -6.61
CA ARG A 98 19.49 -64.86 -7.28
C ARG A 98 18.74 -66.11 -6.78
N ASP A 99 17.84 -66.63 -7.59
CA ASP A 99 17.42 -68.03 -7.51
C ASP A 99 18.42 -68.92 -8.24
N ALA A 100 19.00 -69.82 -7.45
CA ALA A 100 19.88 -70.88 -7.87
C ALA A 100 19.11 -71.86 -8.78
N ASN A 101 19.64 -72.08 -9.98
CA ASN A 101 19.38 -73.31 -10.73
C ASN A 101 20.73 -74.00 -10.93
N LEU A 102 21.08 -74.83 -9.93
CA LEU A 102 22.09 -75.86 -10.02
C LEU A 102 21.37 -77.15 -10.42
N PHE A 103 22.06 -77.94 -11.24
CA PHE A 103 21.77 -79.34 -11.61
C PHE A 103 21.07 -80.18 -10.53
#